data_AF-A0A432GUN7-F1
#
_entry.id   AF-A0A432GUN7-F1
#
_cell.length_a   1.000
_cell.length_b   1.000
_cell.length_c   1.000
_cell.angle_alpha   90.00
_cell.angle_beta   90.00
_cell.angle_gamma   90.00
#
_symmetry.space_group_name_H-M   'P 1'
#
loop_
_entity.id
_entity.type
_entity.pdbx_description
1 polymer ?
#
loop_
_entity_poly.entity_id
_entity_poly.type
_entity_poly.pdbx_seq_one_letter_code
_entity_poly.pdbx_strand_id
1 'polypeptide(L)'
;MLIPLLESEGELFVLLTQRSKQLRSHAGQVSFPGGKQDTQDANSLETALRETHEEIGLPTENVEIIGTLDQILSLHYYLVTPFVGLIPEDFAPLLNTAEIESVFKVPLTFFMNG
;
A
#
# COMPACT_ATOMS: atom_id res chain seq x y z
N MET A 1 0.61 6.61 2.46
CA MET A 1 0.72 5.14 2.49
C MET A 1 -0.67 4.57 2.63
N LEU A 2 -1.02 3.54 1.86
CA LEU A 2 -2.30 2.85 1.96
C LEU A 2 -2.09 1.47 2.59
N ILE A 3 -2.97 1.07 3.50
CA ILE A 3 -3.10 -0.29 4.03
C ILE A 3 -4.32 -0.90 3.33
N PRO A 4 -4.12 -1.62 2.21
CA PRO A 4 -5.23 -2.15 1.42
C PRO A 4 -5.72 -3.45 2.05
N LEU A 5 -7.02 -3.51 2.31
CA LEU A 5 -7.72 -4.68 2.83
C LEU A 5 -8.63 -5.23 1.74
N LEU A 6 -8.60 -6.54 1.54
CA LEU A 6 -9.51 -7.24 0.64
C LEU A 6 -10.07 -8.47 1.33
N GLU A 7 -11.34 -8.75 1.10
CA GLU A 7 -11.95 -10.00 1.50
C GLU A 7 -11.66 -11.08 0.46
N SER A 8 -11.39 -12.30 0.89
CA SER A 8 -11.21 -13.46 0.02
C SER A 8 -11.57 -14.70 0.80
N GLU A 9 -12.44 -15.54 0.26
CA GLU A 9 -12.87 -16.80 0.90
C GLU A 9 -13.44 -16.61 2.33
N GLY A 10 -14.04 -15.44 2.61
CA GLY A 10 -14.63 -15.11 3.92
C GLY A 10 -13.62 -14.65 4.98
N GLU A 11 -12.36 -14.41 4.60
CA GLU A 11 -11.33 -13.83 5.47
C GLU A 11 -10.81 -12.50 4.93
N LEU A 12 -10.42 -11.59 5.83
CA LEU A 12 -9.74 -10.34 5.46
C LEU A 12 -8.24 -10.56 5.28
N PHE A 13 -7.71 -10.02 4.19
CA PHE A 13 -6.29 -10.01 3.88
C PHE A 13 -5.76 -8.59 3.77
N VAL A 14 -4.50 -8.44 4.14
CA VAL A 14 -3.70 -7.23 3.97
C VAL A 14 -2.82 -7.41 2.74
N LEU A 15 -2.88 -6.47 1.80
CA LEU A 15 -2.02 -6.47 0.62
C LEU A 15 -0.69 -5.76 0.92
N LEU A 16 0.41 -6.42 0.56
CA LEU A 16 1.77 -5.92 0.72
C LEU A 16 2.49 -5.95 -0.63
N THR A 17 3.44 -5.03 -0.80
CA THR A 17 4.33 -4.97 -1.94
C THR A 17 5.74 -5.37 -1.51
N GLN A 18 6.48 -5.99 -2.43
CA GLN A 18 7.92 -6.16 -2.31
C GLN A 18 8.61 -5.32 -3.36
N ARG A 19 9.47 -4.39 -2.92
CA ARG A 19 10.22 -3.53 -3.82
C ARG A 19 11.26 -4.30 -4.62
N SER A 20 11.46 -3.90 -5.87
CA SER A 20 12.45 -4.46 -6.78
C SER A 20 13.85 -4.44 -6.19
N LYS A 21 14.54 -5.58 -6.24
CA LYS A 21 15.95 -5.71 -5.82
C LYS A 21 16.92 -4.87 -6.65
N GLN A 22 16.46 -4.36 -7.80
CA GLN A 22 17.28 -3.53 -8.69
C GLN A 22 17.32 -2.05 -8.27
N LEU A 23 16.49 -1.66 -7.30
CA LEU A 23 16.47 -0.29 -6.79
C LEU A 23 17.72 0.02 -5.94
N ARG A 24 18.19 1.27 -6.02
CA ARG A 24 19.35 1.75 -5.25
C ARG A 24 19.06 1.87 -3.74
N SER A 25 17.79 2.03 -3.37
CA SER A 25 17.31 2.19 -2.00
C SER A 25 16.13 1.24 -1.75
N HIS A 26 16.04 0.69 -0.54
CA HIS A 26 14.93 -0.20 -0.10
C HIS A 26 14.75 -1.46 -0.96
N ALA A 27 15.81 -1.94 -1.62
CA ALA A 27 15.80 -3.14 -2.45
C ALA A 27 15.29 -4.36 -1.67
N GLY A 28 14.26 -5.03 -2.19
CA GLY A 28 13.68 -6.24 -1.60
C GLY A 28 12.84 -6.02 -0.34
N GLN A 29 12.68 -4.78 0.11
CA GLN A 29 11.90 -4.44 1.30
C GLN A 29 10.41 -4.74 1.05
N VAL A 30 9.78 -5.37 2.06
CA VAL A 30 8.33 -5.55 2.11
C VAL A 30 7.72 -4.33 2.80
N SER A 31 6.70 -3.74 2.17
CA SER A 31 6.00 -2.58 2.70
C SER A 31 4.55 -2.55 2.22
N PHE A 32 3.78 -1.67 2.84
CA PHE A 32 2.54 -1.18 2.25
C PHE A 32 2.83 -0.32 1.00
N PRO A 33 1.90 -0.27 0.03
CA PRO A 33 2.06 0.63 -1.10
C PRO A 33 1.99 2.10 -0.68
N GLY A 34 2.75 2.91 -1.40
CA GLY A 34 2.84 4.34 -1.16
C GLY A 34 4.25 4.89 -1.26
N GLY A 35 4.34 6.21 -1.36
CA GLY A 35 5.61 6.88 -1.52
C GLY A 35 5.58 8.32 -1.03
N LYS A 36 6.37 9.15 -1.70
CA LYS A 36 6.58 10.54 -1.31
C LYS A 36 5.51 11.42 -1.93
N GLN A 37 5.06 12.41 -1.18
CA GLN A 37 4.15 13.43 -1.70
C GLN A 37 4.79 14.20 -2.87
N ASP A 38 4.08 14.26 -4.00
CA ASP A 38 4.37 15.13 -5.13
C ASP A 38 3.79 16.53 -4.87
N THR A 39 4.37 17.55 -5.49
CA THR A 39 3.85 18.92 -5.54
C THR A 39 2.42 19.04 -6.07
N GLN A 40 1.98 18.08 -6.87
CA GLN A 40 0.63 18.03 -7.45
C GLN A 40 -0.39 17.35 -6.52
N ASP A 41 0.06 16.63 -5.49
CA ASP A 41 -0.84 15.97 -4.55
C ASP A 41 -1.47 17.01 -3.61
N ALA A 42 -2.81 17.03 -3.58
CA ALA A 42 -3.54 17.98 -2.73
C ALA A 42 -3.34 17.72 -1.22
N ASN A 43 -3.11 16.45 -0.84
CA ASN A 43 -2.91 16.02 0.55
C ASN A 43 -2.30 14.61 0.60
N SER A 44 -2.02 14.10 1.80
CA SER A 44 -1.38 12.78 1.99
C SER A 44 -2.25 11.60 1.55
N LEU A 45 -3.58 11.74 1.49
CA LEU A 45 -4.47 10.69 0.98
C LEU A 45 -4.32 10.58 -0.53
N GLU A 46 -4.32 11.70 -1.26
CA GLU A 46 -4.07 11.72 -2.71
C GLU A 46 -2.71 11.11 -3.05
N THR A 47 -1.67 11.42 -2.26
CA THR A 47 -0.37 10.75 -2.39
C THR A 47 -0.49 9.23 -2.22
N ALA A 48 -1.22 8.77 -1.18
CA ALA A 48 -1.36 7.33 -0.94
C ALA A 48 -2.08 6.62 -2.09
N LEU A 49 -3.14 7.22 -2.62
CA LEU A 49 -3.92 6.67 -3.73
C LEU A 49 -3.13 6.67 -5.04
N ARG A 50 -2.51 7.80 -5.41
CA ARG A 50 -1.68 7.92 -6.61
C ARG A 50 -0.54 6.92 -6.61
N GLU A 51 0.26 6.88 -5.53
CA GLU A 51 1.40 5.97 -5.44
C GLU A 51 0.96 4.50 -5.48
N THR A 52 -0.15 4.16 -4.81
CA THR A 52 -0.68 2.78 -4.90
C THR A 52 -1.11 2.44 -6.32
N HIS A 53 -1.76 3.37 -7.02
CA HIS A 53 -2.11 3.18 -8.42
C HIS A 53 -0.86 3.01 -9.31
N GLU A 54 0.17 3.83 -9.11
CA GLU A 54 1.43 3.73 -9.86
C GLU A 54 2.20 2.43 -9.59
N GLU A 55 2.21 1.94 -8.35
CA GLU A 55 2.97 0.74 -7.96
C GLU A 55 2.28 -0.56 -8.39
N ILE A 56 0.96 -0.66 -8.20
CA ILE A 56 0.21 -1.93 -8.35
C ILE A 56 -1.03 -1.84 -9.24
N GLY A 57 -1.30 -0.69 -9.86
CA GLY A 57 -2.40 -0.51 -10.81
C GLY A 57 -3.79 -0.47 -10.17
N LEU A 58 -3.90 -0.23 -8.86
CA LEU A 58 -5.18 -0.13 -8.17
C LEU A 58 -5.89 1.19 -8.51
N PRO A 59 -7.05 1.18 -9.21
CA PRO A 59 -7.78 2.41 -9.52
C PRO A 59 -8.18 3.13 -8.23
N THR A 60 -7.94 4.44 -8.18
CA THR A 60 -8.16 5.25 -6.97
C THR A 60 -9.61 5.24 -6.50
N GLU A 61 -10.54 5.17 -7.45
CA GLU A 61 -11.99 5.10 -7.25
C GLU A 61 -12.47 3.77 -6.68
N ASN A 62 -11.64 2.72 -6.75
CA ASN A 62 -11.95 1.41 -6.19
C ASN A 62 -11.54 1.28 -4.72
N VAL A 63 -10.99 2.33 -4.12
CA VAL A 63 -10.53 2.31 -2.73
C VAL A 63 -11.55 3.01 -1.83
N GLU A 64 -12.24 2.25 -0.99
CA GLU A 64 -13.09 2.82 0.06
C GLU A 64 -12.25 3.06 1.32
N ILE A 65 -11.97 4.32 1.65
CA ILE A 65 -11.23 4.67 2.85
C ILE A 65 -12.11 4.51 4.08
N ILE A 66 -11.74 3.57 4.96
CA ILE A 66 -12.49 3.25 6.18
C ILE A 66 -11.87 3.84 7.44
N GLY A 67 -10.65 4.37 7.36
CA GLY A 67 -9.98 4.97 8.51
C GLY A 67 -8.62 5.56 8.18
N THR A 68 -8.14 6.39 9.11
CA THR A 68 -6.77 6.93 9.13
C THR A 68 -6.16 6.58 10.47
N LEU A 69 -4.90 6.14 10.47
CA LEU A 69 -4.16 5.84 11.70
C LEU A 69 -3.28 7.03 12.09
N ASP A 70 -2.75 7.00 13.31
CA ASP A 70 -1.80 7.99 13.78
C ASP A 70 -0.58 8.07 12.86
N GLN A 71 -0.05 9.29 12.71
CA GLN A 71 1.15 9.49 11.92
C GLN A 71 2.33 8.80 12.57
N ILE A 72 3.15 8.15 11.75
CA ILE A 72 4.36 7.46 12.19
C ILE A 72 5.59 8.13 11.58
N LEU A 73 6.68 8.15 12.34
CA LEU A 73 7.97 8.56 11.84
C LEU A 73 8.68 7.32 11.28
N SER A 74 8.95 7.31 9.98
CA SER A 74 9.65 6.20 9.33
C SER A 74 11.12 6.13 9.77
N LEU A 75 11.79 5.01 9.46
CA LEU A 75 13.22 4.80 9.71
C LEU A 75 14.13 5.86 9.07
N HIS A 76 13.63 6.57 8.06
CA HIS A 76 14.35 7.63 7.35
C HIS A 76 13.82 9.03 7.71
N TYR A 77 13.13 9.16 8.84
CA TYR A 77 12.60 10.42 9.37
C TYR A 77 11.55 11.11 8.50
N TYR A 78 10.90 10.37 7.59
CA TYR A 78 9.69 10.84 6.93
C TYR A 78 8.47 10.64 7.82
N LEU A 79 7.66 11.68 7.97
CA LEU A 79 6.35 11.61 8.60
C LEU A 79 5.36 10.96 7.62
N VAL A 80 4.78 9.83 8.01
CA VAL A 80 3.89 9.04 7.15
C VAL A 80 2.50 9.02 7.78
N THR A 81 1.49 9.36 6.99
CA THR A 81 0.07 9.20 7.35
C THR A 81 -0.46 7.88 6.74
N PRO A 82 -0.83 6.88 7.57
CA PRO A 82 -1.42 5.63 7.09
C PRO A 82 -2.92 5.76 6.90
N PHE A 83 -3.41 5.32 5.74
CA PHE A 83 -4.85 5.21 5.46
C PHE A 83 -5.22 3.74 5.31
N VAL A 84 -6.34 3.31 5.89
CA VAL A 84 -6.88 1.96 5.73
C VAL A 84 -7.99 2.02 4.68
N GLY A 85 -7.89 1.20 3.64
CA GLY A 85 -8.87 1.17 2.56
C GLY A 85 -9.32 -0.24 2.22
N LEU A 86 -10.62 -0.42 2.00
CA LEU A 86 -11.18 -1.63 1.39
C LEU A 86 -11.02 -1.56 -0.13
N ILE A 87 -10.65 -2.67 -0.75
CA ILE A 87 -10.50 -2.81 -2.20
C ILE A 87 -11.31 -4.01 -2.70
N PRO A 88 -11.61 -4.11 -4.01
CA PRO A 88 -12.38 -5.22 -4.56
C PRO A 88 -11.72 -6.58 -4.33
N GLU A 89 -12.52 -7.61 -4.02
CA GLU A 89 -12.06 -9.00 -3.85
C GLU A 89 -11.39 -9.55 -5.12
N ASP A 90 -11.88 -9.13 -6.29
CA ASP A 90 -11.39 -9.54 -7.61
C ASP A 90 -10.23 -8.68 -8.14
N PHE A 91 -9.67 -7.80 -7.30
CA PHE A 91 -8.54 -6.96 -7.69
C PHE A 91 -7.32 -7.81 -8.09
N ALA A 92 -6.90 -7.66 -9.35
CA ALA A 92 -5.70 -8.26 -9.89
C ALA A 92 -4.62 -7.18 -10.09
N PRO A 93 -3.49 -7.23 -9.37
CA PRO A 93 -2.44 -6.23 -9.49
C PRO A 93 -1.81 -6.16 -10.89
N LEU A 94 -1.61 -4.93 -11.39
CA LEU A 94 -0.79 -4.63 -12.55
C LEU A 94 0.48 -3.91 -12.09
N LEU A 95 1.57 -4.66 -11.96
CA LEU A 95 2.78 -4.17 -11.30
C LEU A 95 3.58 -3.23 -12.19
N ASN A 96 4.03 -2.11 -11.61
CA ASN A 96 5.16 -1.37 -12.15
C ASN A 96 6.46 -2.11 -11.79
N THR A 97 6.94 -2.95 -12.71
CA THR A 97 8.10 -3.83 -12.48
C THR A 97 9.43 -3.09 -12.33
N ALA A 98 9.48 -1.79 -12.67
CA ALA A 98 10.65 -0.97 -12.37
C ALA A 98 10.81 -0.76 -10.84
N GLU A 99 9.69 -0.79 -10.10
CA GLU A 99 9.66 -0.48 -8.67
C GLU A 99 9.26 -1.67 -7.80
N ILE A 100 8.36 -2.52 -8.28
CA ILE A 100 7.74 -3.62 -7.52
C ILE A 100 8.11 -4.96 -8.14
N GLU A 101 8.70 -5.85 -7.34
CA GLU A 101 9.02 -7.24 -7.74
C GLU A 101 7.80 -8.16 -7.56
N SER A 102 7.05 -7.99 -6.48
CA SER A 102 5.87 -8.80 -6.22
C SER A 102 4.84 -8.08 -5.35
N VAL A 103 3.60 -8.58 -5.44
CA VAL A 103 2.49 -8.25 -4.55
C VAL A 103 1.95 -9.54 -3.99
N PHE A 104 1.68 -9.56 -2.69
CA PHE A 104 1.10 -10.71 -2.02
C PHE A 104 0.15 -10.26 -0.92
N LYS A 105 -0.75 -11.15 -0.54
CA LYS A 105 -1.74 -10.92 0.50
C LYS A 105 -1.45 -11.80 1.72
N VAL A 106 -1.60 -11.24 2.92
CA VAL A 106 -1.40 -11.94 4.19
C VAL A 106 -2.70 -11.86 4.99
N PRO A 107 -3.21 -12.96 5.58
CA PRO A 107 -4.41 -12.89 6.42
C PRO A 107 -4.23 -11.84 7.52
N LEU A 108 -5.23 -10.97 7.73
CA LEU A 108 -5.17 -9.96 8.78
C LEU A 108 -4.96 -10.60 10.17
N THR A 109 -5.52 -11.80 10.37
CA THR A 109 -5.37 -12.62 11.58
C THR A 109 -3.92 -12.96 11.91
N PHE A 110 -3.03 -13.01 10.92
CA PHE A 110 -1.59 -13.21 11.13
C PHE A 110 -0.99 -12.11 12.02
N PHE A 111 -1.49 -10.87 11.93
CA PHE A 111 -0.97 -9.72 12.67
C PHE A 111 -1.67 -9.48 14.02
N MET A 112 -2.79 -10.16 14.28
CA MET A 112 -3.61 -9.93 15.49
C MET A 112 -3.18 -10.80 16.68
N ASN A 113 -2.34 -11.80 16.49
CA ASN A 113 -1.91 -12.74 17.52
C ASN A 113 -0.54 -12.34 18.13
N GLY A 114 -0.46 -11.12 18.66
CA GLY A 114 0.71 -10.56 19.35
C GLY A 114 0.56 -10.49 20.86
#